data_AF-A0A1S1BSI6-F1
#
_entry.id   AF-A0A1S1BSI6-F1
#
_cell.length_a   1.000
_cell.length_b   1.000
_cell.length_c   1.000
_cell.angle_alpha   90.00
_cell.angle_beta   90.00
_cell.angle_gamma   90.00
#
_symmetry.space_group_name_H-M   'P 1'
#
loop_
_entity.id
_entity.type
_entity.pdbx_description
1 polymer ?
#
loop_
_entity_poly.entity_id
_entity_poly.type
_entity_poly.pdbx_seq_one_letter_code
_entity_poly.pdbx_strand_id
1 'polypeptide(L)'
;MKYIIVSNNESLLKRVDYLHFVEGGFWDVLIEVRNLIHIGWRPLTHPLPASLRMMLSPVRSVILADVSHDKSYEIIEQSMDLYQRTLGERQADFKNLTDYQRLDQELLMAALADL
;
A
#
# COMPACT_ATOMS: atom_id res chain seq x y z
N MET A 1 4.49 -5.13 18.57
CA MET A 1 5.37 -4.44 17.61
C MET A 1 4.69 -3.15 17.19
N LYS A 2 5.41 -2.03 17.03
CA LYS A 2 4.79 -0.78 16.56
C LYS A 2 4.72 -0.80 15.04
N TYR A 3 3.57 -0.46 14.49
CA TYR A 3 3.33 -0.42 13.05
C TYR A 3 2.54 0.84 12.67
N ILE A 4 2.55 1.15 11.38
CA ILE A 4 1.69 2.15 10.75
C ILE A 4 1.06 1.54 9.49
N ILE A 5 -0.11 2.03 9.12
CA ILE A 5 -0.80 1.65 7.88
C ILE A 5 -0.72 2.84 6.94
N VAL A 6 -0.05 2.70 5.80
CA VAL A 6 -0.01 3.72 4.75
C VAL A 6 -1.10 3.40 3.74
N SER A 7 -2.06 4.30 3.55
CA SER A 7 -3.19 4.04 2.66
C SER A 7 -3.87 5.30 2.16
N ASN A 8 -4.38 5.27 0.93
CA ASN A 8 -5.32 6.26 0.38
C ASN A 8 -6.78 5.78 0.40
N ASN A 9 -7.06 4.62 1.02
CA ASN A 9 -8.41 4.06 1.08
C ASN A 9 -9.24 4.73 2.18
N GLU A 10 -10.11 5.66 1.79
CA GLU A 10 -11.00 6.39 2.71
C GLU A 10 -11.86 5.50 3.60
N SER A 11 -12.15 4.25 3.19
CA SER A 11 -12.93 3.33 4.01
C SER A 11 -12.26 2.99 5.36
N LEU A 12 -10.95 3.24 5.48
CA LEU A 12 -10.14 2.94 6.65
C LEU A 12 -10.10 4.05 7.70
N LEU A 13 -10.45 5.30 7.35
CA LEU A 13 -10.31 6.50 8.21
C LEU A 13 -10.93 6.37 9.61
N LYS A 14 -11.89 5.47 9.79
CA LYS A 14 -12.58 5.22 11.07
C LYS A 14 -12.56 3.74 11.49
N ARG A 15 -11.72 2.92 10.86
CA ARG A 15 -11.72 1.45 11.05
C ARG A 15 -10.42 0.90 11.60
N VAL A 16 -9.31 1.62 11.42
CA VAL A 16 -8.00 1.17 11.88
C VAL A 16 -7.34 2.26 12.70
N ASP A 17 -6.60 1.83 13.71
CA ASP A 17 -5.68 2.69 14.43
C ASP A 17 -4.37 2.84 13.64
N TYR A 18 -3.62 3.91 13.91
CA TYR A 18 -2.29 4.17 13.33
C TYR A 18 -2.26 4.29 11.79
N LEU A 19 -3.34 4.85 11.23
CA LEU A 19 -3.43 5.19 9.80
C LEU A 19 -2.60 6.43 9.47
N HIS A 20 -1.68 6.28 8.54
CA HIS A 20 -1.07 7.36 7.76
C HIS A 20 -1.84 7.48 6.43
N PHE A 21 -2.81 8.38 6.41
CA PHE A 21 -3.64 8.59 5.22
C PHE A 21 -2.87 9.40 4.17
N VAL A 22 -2.92 8.95 2.91
CA VAL A 22 -2.26 9.59 1.77
C VAL A 22 -3.32 10.12 0.82
N GLU A 23 -3.26 11.41 0.51
CA GLU A 23 -4.07 11.98 -0.57
C GLU A 23 -3.48 11.56 -1.94
N GLY A 24 -4.35 11.18 -2.87
CA GLY A 24 -3.94 10.74 -4.21
C GLY A 24 -4.26 9.27 -4.50
N GLY A 25 -3.50 8.67 -5.41
CA GLY A 25 -3.70 7.32 -5.91
C GLY A 25 -2.74 6.28 -5.32
N PHE A 26 -2.79 5.06 -5.86
CA PHE A 26 -1.84 3.99 -5.55
C PHE A 26 -0.38 4.49 -5.62
N TRP A 27 -0.01 5.21 -6.68
CA TRP A 27 1.36 5.69 -6.83
C TRP A 27 1.85 6.57 -5.67
N ASP A 28 0.99 7.47 -5.18
CA ASP A 28 1.31 8.34 -4.04
C ASP A 28 1.52 7.52 -2.76
N VAL A 29 0.73 6.46 -2.56
CA VAL A 29 0.95 5.49 -1.48
C VAL A 29 2.33 4.83 -1.60
N LEU A 30 2.75 4.42 -2.81
CA LEU A 30 4.08 3.83 -3.00
C LEU A 30 5.22 4.82 -2.71
N ILE A 31 5.05 6.09 -3.08
CA ILE A 31 6.01 7.16 -2.74
C ILE A 31 6.14 7.29 -1.21
N GLU A 32 5.03 7.34 -0.48
CA GLU A 32 5.09 7.47 0.98
C GLU A 32 5.66 6.23 1.66
N VAL A 33 5.30 5.03 1.19
CA VAL A 33 5.93 3.79 1.65
C VAL A 33 7.43 3.82 1.42
N ARG A 34 7.89 4.29 0.25
CA ARG A 34 9.31 4.46 -0.06
C ARG A 34 9.97 5.43 0.92
N ASN A 35 9.40 6.60 1.15
CA ASN A 35 9.95 7.61 2.06
C ASN A 35 10.12 7.04 3.47
N LEU A 36 9.13 6.29 3.96
CA LEU A 36 9.16 5.65 5.28
C LEU A 36 10.21 4.55 5.34
N ILE A 37 10.34 3.71 4.31
CA ILE A 37 11.41 2.70 4.24
C ILE A 37 12.79 3.36 4.33
N HIS A 38 12.98 4.51 3.67
CA HIS A 38 14.25 5.22 3.68
C HIS A 38 14.64 5.80 5.05
N ILE A 39 13.68 6.00 5.95
CA ILE A 39 13.95 6.46 7.32
C ILE A 39 13.92 5.31 8.35
N GLY A 40 13.92 4.06 7.89
CA GLY A 40 14.05 2.88 8.74
C GLY A 40 12.75 2.16 9.08
N TRP A 41 11.74 2.22 8.23
CA TRP A 41 10.57 1.35 8.33
C TRP A 41 10.71 0.10 7.46
N ARG A 42 10.01 -0.97 7.83
CA ARG A 42 9.98 -2.24 7.08
C ARG A 42 8.57 -2.60 6.61
N PRO A 43 8.34 -2.97 5.34
CA PRO A 43 7.07 -3.55 4.89
C PRO A 43 6.81 -4.90 5.57
N LEU A 44 5.65 -5.00 6.23
CA LEU A 44 5.08 -6.27 6.71
C LEU A 44 4.20 -6.91 5.65
N THR A 45 3.56 -6.10 4.82
CA THR A 45 2.81 -6.53 3.64
C THR A 45 3.55 -6.09 2.40
N HIS A 46 3.52 -6.90 1.34
CA HIS A 46 4.14 -6.55 0.08
C HIS A 46 3.52 -5.25 -0.52
N PRO A 47 4.31 -4.29 -1.03
CA PRO A 47 3.78 -3.02 -1.54
C PRO A 47 2.80 -3.20 -2.72
N LEU A 48 3.07 -4.16 -3.61
CA LEU A 48 2.17 -4.52 -4.71
C LEU A 48 1.16 -5.61 -4.32
N PRO A 49 -0.06 -5.58 -4.89
CA PRO A 49 -0.99 -6.69 -4.77
C PRO A 49 -0.52 -7.90 -5.56
N ALA A 50 -1.01 -9.09 -5.18
CA ALA A 50 -0.70 -10.34 -5.87
C ALA A 50 -1.43 -10.51 -7.23
N SER A 51 -2.31 -9.57 -7.60
CA SER A 51 -3.17 -9.68 -8.79
C SER A 51 -2.92 -8.54 -9.76
N LEU A 52 -2.68 -8.87 -11.04
CA LEU A 52 -2.59 -7.88 -12.12
C LEU A 52 -3.86 -7.03 -12.24
N ARG A 53 -5.03 -7.58 -11.93
CA ARG A 53 -6.29 -6.79 -11.91
C ARG A 53 -6.29 -5.75 -10.80
N MET A 54 -5.65 -6.05 -9.68
CA MET A 54 -5.53 -5.11 -8.56
C MET A 54 -4.45 -4.04 -8.80
N MET A 55 -3.57 -4.22 -9.78
CA MET A 55 -2.64 -3.15 -10.20
C MET A 55 -3.39 -1.95 -10.81
N LEU A 56 -4.59 -2.18 -11.36
CA LEU A 56 -5.49 -1.11 -11.84
C LEU A 56 -6.26 -0.43 -10.70
N SER A 57 -6.15 -0.92 -9.47
CA SER A 57 -6.85 -0.32 -8.33
C SER A 57 -6.41 1.15 -8.15
N PRO A 58 -7.35 2.07 -7.96
CA PRO A 58 -7.01 3.45 -7.56
C PRO A 58 -6.53 3.52 -6.10
N VAL A 59 -6.80 2.49 -5.29
CA VAL A 59 -6.46 2.45 -3.87
C VAL A 59 -5.47 1.35 -3.51
N ARG A 60 -4.66 1.60 -2.49
CA ARG A 60 -3.73 0.62 -1.93
C ARG A 60 -3.47 0.87 -0.45
N SER A 61 -3.36 -0.21 0.32
CA SER A 61 -2.89 -0.19 1.71
C SER A 61 -1.64 -1.04 1.92
N VAL A 62 -0.68 -0.53 2.71
CA VAL A 62 0.56 -1.22 3.07
C VAL A 62 0.84 -1.05 4.57
N ILE A 63 1.15 -2.15 5.26
CA ILE A 63 1.53 -2.14 6.67
C ILE A 63 3.06 -2.04 6.77
N LEU A 64 3.54 -1.11 7.59
CA LEU A 64 4.96 -0.92 7.88
C LEU A 64 5.24 -1.08 9.37
N ALA A 65 6.31 -1.78 9.73
CA ALA A 65 6.82 -1.89 11.09
C ALA A 65 7.96 -0.89 11.35
N ASP A 66 7.98 -0.36 12.58
CA ASP A 66 9.06 0.47 13.10
C ASP A 66 10.23 -0.43 13.51
N VAL A 67 11.18 -0.65 12.60
CA VAL A 67 12.37 -1.49 12.81
C VAL A 67 13.59 -0.78 12.25
N SER A 68 14.43 -0.27 13.16
CA SER A 68 15.64 0.44 12.78
C SER A 68 16.54 -0.40 11.86
N HIS A 69 17.02 0.21 10.77
CA HIS A 69 18.04 -0.35 9.85
C HIS A 69 17.61 -1.55 9.01
N ASP A 70 16.41 -1.52 8.43
CA ASP A 70 16.01 -2.52 7.45
C ASP A 70 16.55 -2.23 6.03
N LYS A 71 16.82 -3.29 5.25
CA LYS A 71 17.31 -3.20 3.86
C LYS A 71 16.21 -3.44 2.82
N SER A 72 14.96 -3.10 3.13
CA SER A 72 13.82 -3.27 2.22
C SER A 72 13.77 -2.26 1.05
N TYR A 73 14.80 -1.46 0.84
CA TYR A 73 14.93 -0.52 -0.29
C TYR A 73 14.69 -1.22 -1.63
N GLU A 74 15.33 -2.37 -1.84
CA GLU A 74 15.22 -3.11 -3.10
C GLU A 74 13.77 -3.53 -3.39
N ILE A 75 13.01 -3.92 -2.35
CA ILE A 75 11.62 -4.36 -2.49
C ILE A 75 10.74 -3.20 -2.97
N ILE A 76 10.88 -2.02 -2.39
CA ILE A 76 10.04 -0.88 -2.77
C ILE A 76 10.43 -0.31 -4.12
N GLU A 77 11.72 -0.21 -4.45
CA GLU A 77 12.18 0.27 -5.76
C GLU A 77 11.73 -0.69 -6.87
N GLN A 78 11.91 -2.01 -6.69
CA GLN A 78 11.42 -3.01 -7.65
C GLN A 78 9.89 -3.00 -7.78
N SER A 79 9.18 -2.79 -6.68
CA SER A 79 7.72 -2.66 -6.68
C SER A 79 7.26 -1.46 -7.49
N MET A 80 7.90 -0.30 -7.30
CA MET A 80 7.57 0.92 -8.03
C MET A 80 7.85 0.77 -9.52
N ASP A 81 9.01 0.23 -9.89
CA ASP A 81 9.37 -0.07 -11.27
C ASP A 81 8.36 -1.02 -11.93
N LEU A 82 8.00 -2.11 -11.24
CA LEU A 82 7.03 -3.09 -11.75
C LEU A 82 5.64 -2.46 -11.88
N TYR A 83 5.22 -1.60 -10.94
CA TYR A 83 3.96 -0.89 -11.02
C TYR A 83 3.89 -0.01 -12.26
N GLN A 84 4.90 0.83 -12.49
CA GLN A 84 4.96 1.71 -13.66
C GLN A 84 4.95 0.91 -14.97
N ARG A 85 5.73 -0.18 -15.06
CA ARG A 85 5.75 -1.03 -16.26
C ARG A 85 4.43 -1.76 -16.50
N THR A 86 3.76 -2.19 -15.44
CA THR A 86 2.51 -2.96 -15.53
C THR A 86 1.31 -2.06 -15.85
N LEU A 87 1.25 -0.88 -15.23
CA LEU A 87 0.22 0.10 -15.51
C LEU A 87 0.46 0.72 -16.89
N GLY A 88 1.70 1.08 -17.22
CA GLY A 88 2.05 1.72 -18.48
C GLY A 88 1.22 2.98 -18.69
N GLU A 89 0.54 3.07 -19.83
CA GLU A 89 -0.39 4.16 -20.16
C GLU A 89 -1.82 3.92 -19.66
N ARG A 90 -2.08 2.78 -19.00
CA ARG A 90 -3.42 2.46 -18.48
C ARG A 90 -3.75 3.41 -17.33
N GLN A 91 -5.01 3.79 -17.25
CA GLN A 91 -5.52 4.56 -16.13
C GLN A 91 -6.02 3.62 -15.03
N ALA A 92 -5.97 4.10 -13.79
CA ALA A 92 -6.62 3.41 -12.68
C ALA A 92 -8.12 3.27 -12.94
N ASP A 93 -8.69 2.15 -12.51
CA ASP A 93 -10.09 1.83 -12.70
C ASP A 93 -10.95 2.42 -11.58
N PHE A 94 -11.29 3.70 -11.75
CA PHE A 94 -12.20 4.40 -10.83
C PHE A 94 -13.65 3.94 -10.95
N LYS A 95 -14.04 3.26 -12.04
CA LYS A 95 -15.42 2.80 -12.24
C LYS A 95 -15.79 1.76 -11.18
N ASN A 96 -14.84 0.93 -10.78
CA ASN A 96 -15.02 -0.11 -9.77
C ASN A 96 -14.38 0.24 -8.42
N LEU A 97 -14.19 1.54 -8.13
CA LEU A 97 -13.52 2.04 -6.92
C LEU A 97 -14.03 1.37 -5.63
N THR A 98 -15.35 1.30 -5.44
CA THR A 98 -15.94 0.75 -4.22
C THR A 98 -15.59 -0.73 -4.01
N ASP A 99 -15.50 -1.51 -5.08
CA ASP A 99 -15.12 -2.93 -4.99
C ASP A 99 -13.64 -3.06 -4.65
N TYR A 100 -12.79 -2.23 -5.26
CA TYR A 100 -11.37 -2.16 -4.92
C TYR A 100 -11.15 -1.74 -3.46
N GLN A 101 -11.88 -0.74 -2.97
CA GLN A 101 -11.82 -0.30 -1.57
C GLN A 101 -12.22 -1.41 -0.60
N ARG A 102 -13.29 -2.17 -0.91
CA ARG A 102 -13.70 -3.32 -0.10
C ARG A 102 -12.62 -4.40 -0.09
N LEU A 103 -12.10 -4.79 -1.25
CA LEU A 103 -11.08 -5.84 -1.37
C LEU A 103 -9.77 -5.46 -0.68
N ASP A 104 -9.27 -4.23 -0.89
CA ASP A 104 -8.05 -3.75 -0.24
C ASP A 104 -8.22 -3.69 1.28
N GLN A 105 -9.39 -3.25 1.77
CA GLN A 105 -9.72 -3.29 3.19
C GLN A 105 -9.75 -4.74 3.74
N GLU A 106 -10.41 -5.68 3.06
CA GLU A 106 -10.50 -7.08 3.50
C GLU A 106 -9.12 -7.73 3.61
N LEU A 107 -8.26 -7.53 2.60
CA LEU A 107 -6.89 -8.04 2.60
C LEU A 107 -6.04 -7.40 3.70
N LEU A 108 -6.20 -6.09 3.94
CA LEU A 108 -5.51 -5.40 5.02
C LEU A 108 -5.92 -5.95 6.38
N MET A 109 -7.23 -6.13 6.62
CA MET A 109 -7.74 -6.64 7.88
C MET A 109 -7.30 -8.08 8.13
N ALA A 110 -7.25 -8.92 7.09
CA ALA A 110 -6.70 -10.27 7.18
C ALA A 110 -5.22 -10.23 7.58
N ALA A 111 -4.41 -9.39 6.93
CA ALA A 111 -3.00 -9.24 7.27
C ALA A 111 -2.79 -8.71 8.70
N LEU A 112 -3.61 -7.78 9.17
CA LEU A 112 -3.58 -7.27 10.55
C LEU A 112 -3.92 -8.33 11.60
N ALA A 113 -4.82 -9.27 11.26
CA ALA A 113 -5.18 -10.37 12.17
C ALA A 113 -4.05 -11.38 12.37
N ASP A 114 -3.07 -11.42 11.46
CA ASP A 114 -1.90 -12.30 11.50
C ASP A 114 -0.66 -11.66 12.15
N LEU A 115 -0.74 -10.41 12.62
CA LEU A 115 0.36 -9.67 13.28
C LEU A 115 0.42 -9.89 14.79
#